data_AF-A0A1G8WQE7-F1
#
_entry.id   AF-A0A1G8WQE7-F1
#
_cell.length_a   1.000
_cell.length_b   1.000
_cell.length_c   1.000
_cell.angle_alpha   90.00
_cell.angle_beta   90.00
_cell.angle_gamma   90.00
#
_symmetry.space_group_name_H-M   'P 1'
#
loop_
_entity.id
_entity.type
_entity.pdbx_description
1 polymer ?
#
loop_
_entity_poly.entity_id
_entity_poly.type
_entity_poly.pdbx_seq_one_letter_code
_entity_poly.pdbx_strand_id
1 'polypeptide(L)' 'MKTPILIGISAFVLFFVLLIILEASYPLGGSLIIAFLIFEIALYHHFKRQKDRHRNLDD' A
#
# COMPACT_ATOMS: atom_id res chain seq x y z
N MET A 1 -4.54 0.51 -13.08
CA MET A 1 -3.27 1.17 -12.66
C MET A 1 -3.46 2.34 -11.68
N LYS A 2 -4.56 3.11 -11.71
CA LYS A 2 -4.75 4.25 -10.78
C LYS A 2 -5.06 3.85 -9.32
N THR A 3 -5.74 2.73 -9.13
CA THR A 3 -6.16 2.19 -7.81
C THR A 3 -5.02 1.89 -6.84
N PRO A 4 -3.95 1.16 -7.19
CA PRO A 4 -2.87 0.85 -6.24
C PRO A 4 -2.10 2.10 -5.78
N ILE A 5 -1.94 3.09 -6.66
CA ILE A 5 -1.29 4.37 -6.32
C ILE A 5 -2.16 5.15 -5.31
N LEU A 6 -3.48 5.18 -5.54
CA LEU A 6 -4.41 5.85 -4.63
C LEU A 6 -4.41 5.22 -3.24
N ILE A 7 -4.34 3.88 -3.17
CA ILE A 7 -4.26 3.11 -1.92
C ILE A 7 -2.95 3.41 -1.17
N GLY A 8 -1.82 3.49 -1.88
CA GLY A 8 -0.54 3.85 -1.27
C GLY A 8 -0.54 5.26 -0.69
N ILE A 9 -1.08 6.24 -1.42
CA ILE A 9 -1.18 7.63 -0.97
C ILE A 9 -2.13 7.74 0.24
N SER A 10 -3.29 7.07 0.20
CA SER A 10 -4.23 7.13 1.33
C SER A 10 -3.66 6.48 2.58
N ALA A 11 -2.94 5.36 2.44
CA ALA A 11 -2.27 4.71 3.56
C ALA A 11 -1.18 5.60 4.15
N PHE A 12 -0.35 6.24 3.31
CA PHE A 12 0.68 7.17 3.76
C PHE A 12 0.12 8.30 4.61
N VAL A 13 -0.93 8.98 4.14
CA VAL A 13 -1.55 10.10 4.87
C VAL A 13 -2.14 9.61 6.20
N LEU A 14 -2.82 8.46 6.21
CA LEU A 14 -3.41 7.89 7.42
C LEU A 14 -2.34 7.57 8.48
N PHE A 15 -1.27 6.89 8.10
CA PHE A 15 -0.19 6.51 9.02
C PHE A 15 0.63 7.73 9.47
N PHE A 16 0.82 8.72 8.60
CA PHE A 16 1.49 9.95 8.96
C PHE A 16 0.75 10.72 10.05
N VAL A 17 -0.58 10.87 9.92
CA VAL A 17 -1.41 11.51 10.95
C VAL A 17 -1.37 10.70 12.26
N LEU A 18 -1.46 9.37 12.18
CA LEU A 18 -1.35 8.49 13.35
C LEU A 18 -0.01 8.64 14.08
N LEU A 19 1.10 8.67 13.35
CA LEU A 19 2.44 8.80 13.92
C LEU A 19 2.69 10.19 14.54
N ILE A 20 2.06 11.24 14.00
CA ILE A 20 2.05 12.57 14.63
C ILE A 20 1.28 12.53 15.96
N ILE A 21 0.09 11.91 15.98
CA ILE A 21 -0.73 11.78 17.19
C ILE A 21 0.00 10.98 18.29
N LEU A 22 0.81 9.99 17.88
CA LEU A 22 1.62 9.17 18.76
C LEU A 22 2.92 9.85 19.24
N GLU A 23 3.16 11.11 18.88
CA GLU A 23 4.39 11.86 19.18
C GLU A 23 5.67 11.08 18.85
N ALA A 24 5.64 10.28 17.77
CA ALA A 24 6.78 9.47 17.38
C ALA A 24 7.97 10.38 17.04
N SER A 25 9.18 9.99 17.45
CA SER A 25 10.39 10.79 17.19
C SER A 25 10.70 10.99 15.70
N TYR A 26 10.22 10.10 14.82
CA TYR A 26 10.44 10.16 13.38
C TYR A 26 9.15 9.79 12.59
N PRO A 27 8.12 10.65 12.63
CA PRO A 27 6.81 10.33 12.08
C PRO A 27 6.83 10.26 10.54
N LEU A 28 7.65 11.09 9.89
CA LEU A 28 7.89 11.04 8.45
C LEU A 28 8.55 9.74 7.99
N GLY A 29 9.60 9.30 8.70
CA GLY A 29 10.33 8.08 8.35
C GLY A 29 9.47 6.83 8.57
N GLY A 30 8.78 6.77 9.70
CA GLY A 30 7.88 5.66 10.02
C GLY A 30 6.71 5.54 9.03
N SER A 31 6.08 6.66 8.66
CA SER A 31 4.95 6.63 7.75
C SER A 31 5.37 6.23 6.33
N LEU A 32 6.56 6.64 5.90
CA LEU A 32 7.09 6.29 4.58
C LEU A 32 7.38 4.79 4.47
N ILE A 33 7.99 4.19 5.50
CA ILE A 33 8.27 2.74 5.55
C ILE A 33 6.95 1.94 5.53
N ILE A 34 5.99 2.32 6.38
CA ILE A 34 4.70 1.63 6.46
C ILE A 34 3.93 1.76 5.14
N ALA A 35 3.90 2.96 4.55
CA ALA A 35 3.25 3.18 3.27
C ALA A 35 3.89 2.37 2.14
N PHE A 36 5.23 2.29 2.12
CA PHE A 36 5.96 1.48 1.15
C PHE A 36 5.59 -0.01 1.28
N LEU A 37 5.54 -0.53 2.51
CA LEU A 37 5.16 -1.91 2.78
C LEU A 37 3.73 -2.23 2.29
N ILE A 38 2.78 -1.34 2.59
CA ILE A 38 1.38 -1.49 2.17
C ILE A 38 1.26 -1.40 0.64
N PHE A 39 2.02 -0.51 0.02
CA PHE A 39 2.05 -0.38 -1.43
C PHE A 39 2.58 -1.65 -2.11
N GLU A 40 3.63 -2.26 -1.55
CA GLU A 40 4.21 -3.51 -2.04
C GLU A 40 3.23 -4.67 -1.92
N ILE A 41 2.53 -4.79 -0.78
CA ILE A 41 1.48 -5.80 -0.57
C ILE A 41 0.32 -5.59 -1.57
N ALA A 42 -0.10 -4.35 -1.79
CA ALA A 42 -1.18 -4.02 -2.72
C ALA A 42 -0.80 -4.35 -4.17
N LEU A 43 0.45 -4.07 -4.56
CA LEU A 43 1.01 -4.45 -5.86
C LEU A 43 1.05 -5.96 -6.03
N TYR A 44 1.58 -6.67 -5.04
CA TYR A 44 1.65 -8.12 -5.06
C TYR A 44 0.25 -8.74 -5.20
N HIS A 45 -0.72 -8.25 -4.43
CA HIS A 45 -2.10 -8.72 -4.50
C HIS A 45 -2.73 -8.43 -5.88
N HIS A 46 -2.51 -7.23 -6.43
CA HIS A 46 -3.00 -6.87 -7.75
C HIS A 46 -2.40 -7.76 -8.86
N PHE A 47 -1.09 -8.01 -8.82
CA PHE A 47 -0.41 -8.88 -9.77
C PHE A 47 -0.82 -10.34 -9.64
N LYS A 48 -0.97 -10.85 -8.41
CA LYS A 48 -1.48 -12.21 -8.16
C LYS A 48 -2.89 -12.36 -8.71
N ARG A 49 -3.78 -11.38 -8.47
CA ARG A 49 -5.15 -11.38 -8.99
C ARG A 49 -5.21 -11.33 -10.52
N GLN A 50 -4.28 -10.64 -11.19
CA GLN A 50 -4.17 -10.69 -12.65
C GLN A 50 -3.72 -12.05 -13.16
N LYS A 51 -2.74 -12.68 -12.50
CA LYS A 51 -2.26 -14.02 -12.85
C LYS A 51 -3.35 -15.08 -12.71
N ASP A 52 -4.13 -15.04 -11.63
CA ASP A 52 -5.25 -15.97 -11.42
C ASP A 52 -6.39 -15.74 -12.42
N ARG A 53 -6.60 -14.49 -12.88
CA ARG A 53 -7.62 -14.17 -13.89
C ARG A 53 -7.25 -14.69 -15.28
N HIS A 54 -5.97 -14.65 -15.65
CA HIS A 54 -5.50 -15.20 -16.92
C HIS A 54 -5.59 -16.72 -16.97
N ARG A 55 -5.30 -17.40 -15.86
CA ARG A 55 -5.38 -18.87 -15.78
C ARG A 55 -6.80 -19.42 -15.92
N ASN A 56 -7.83 -18.65 -15.54
CA ASN A 56 -9.23 -19.07 -15.56
C ASN A 56 -9.95 -18.76 -16.90
N LEU A 57 -9.22 -18.24 -17.90
CA LEU A 57 -9.71 -17.99 -19.26
C LEU A 57 -9.20 -19.05 -20.27
N ASP A 58 -8.33 -19.96 -19.82
CA ASP A 58 -7.77 -21.07 -20.59
C ASP A 58 -8.38 -22.44 -20.23
N ASP A 59 -9.41 -22.47 -19.35
CA ASP A 59 -10.26 -23.64 -19.03
C ASP A 59 -11.68 -23.43 -19.60
#